data_AF-A0A927ZRL6-F1
#
_entry.id   AF-A0A927ZRL6-F1
#
_cell.length_a   1.000
_cell.length_b   1.000
_cell.length_c   1.000
_cell.angle_alpha   90.00
_cell.angle_beta   90.00
_cell.angle_gamma   90.00
#
_symmetry.space_group_name_H-M   'P 1'
#
loop_
_entity.id
_entity.type
_entity.pdbx_description
1 polymer ?
#
loop_
_entity_poly.entity_id
_entity_poly.type
_entity_poly.pdbx_seq_one_letter_code
_entity_poly.pdbx_strand_id
1 'polypeptide(L)' 'MALLVLKGPLEAAHHINDYPGKCARLHGHNWVVEAVVKGRELDELGMLVDIQA' A
#
# COMPACT_ATOMS: atom_id res chain seq x y z
N MET A 1 -5.78 21.04 -5.31
CA MET A 1 -5.89 19.74 -4.61
C MET A 1 -5.32 18.69 -5.52
N ALA A 2 -4.13 18.19 -5.22
CA ALA A 2 -3.43 17.18 -6.00
C ALA A 2 -3.45 15.83 -5.25
N LEU A 3 -3.33 14.75 -6.02
CA LEU A 3 -3.23 13.37 -5.54
C LEU A 3 -2.06 12.68 -6.24
N LEU A 4 -1.19 12.04 -5.47
CA LEU A 4 -0.18 11.12 -5.94
C LEU A 4 -0.56 9.72 -5.46
N VAL A 5 -0.60 8.75 -6.37
CA VAL A 5 -0.95 7.36 -6.08
C VAL A 5 0.21 6.46 -6.48
N LEU A 6 0.75 5.72 -5.53
CA LEU A 6 1.80 4.73 -5.74
C LEU A 6 1.23 3.33 -5.54
N LYS A 7 1.56 2.41 -6.45
CA LYS A 7 1.17 1.00 -6.35
C LYS A 7 2.41 0.13 -6.38
N GLY A 8 2.48 -0.83 -5.48
CA GLY A 8 3.61 -1.77 -5.38
C GLY A 8 3.15 -3.19 -5.08
N PRO A 9 3.91 -4.21 -5.53
CA PRO A 9 3.69 -5.59 -5.14
C PRO A 9 4.22 -5.83 -3.71
N LEU A 10 3.54 -6.69 -2.97
CA LEU A 10 4.02 -7.23 -1.70
C LEU A 10 3.64 -8.70 -1.61
N GLU A 11 4.63 -9.58 -1.55
CA GLU A 11 4.40 -11.02 -1.34
C GLU A 11 4.54 -11.31 0.15
N ALA A 12 3.44 -11.73 0.79
CA ALA A 12 3.44 -11.96 2.24
C ALA A 12 2.52 -13.10 2.66
N ALA A 13 2.98 -13.87 3.64
CA ALA A 13 2.21 -14.89 4.33
C ALA A 13 1.55 -14.34 5.60
N HIS A 14 0.39 -14.89 5.97
CA HIS A 14 -0.34 -14.56 7.18
C HIS A 14 -1.22 -15.71 7.68
N HIS A 15 -1.75 -15.56 8.90
CA HIS A 15 -2.81 -16.40 9.46
C HIS A 15 -3.81 -15.51 10.18
N ILE A 16 -5.09 -15.89 10.19
CA ILE A 16 -6.15 -15.16 10.90
C ILE A 16 -6.56 -15.96 12.13
N ASN A 17 -6.24 -15.44 13.31
CA ASN A 17 -6.59 -16.07 14.58
C ASN A 17 -8.11 -16.22 14.72
N ASP A 18 -8.54 -17.36 15.29
CA ASP A 18 -9.93 -17.70 15.59
C ASP A 18 -10.90 -17.63 14.39
N TYR A 19 -10.39 -17.71 13.15
CA TYR A 19 -11.21 -17.69 11.95
C TYR A 19 -11.84 -19.08 11.68
N PRO A 20 -13.16 -19.21 11.47
CA PRO A 20 -13.84 -20.51 11.36
C PRO A 20 -13.65 -21.22 9.99
N GLY A 21 -12.50 -21.06 9.33
CA GLY A 21 -12.27 -21.58 7.98
C GLY A 21 -10.82 -21.66 7.56
N LYS A 22 -10.58 -21.92 6.27
CA LYS A 22 -9.25 -22.20 5.71
C LYS A 22 -8.20 -21.12 6.00
N CYS A 23 -8.60 -19.87 6.18
CA CYS A 23 -7.70 -18.75 6.42
C CYS A 23 -7.08 -18.72 7.84
N ALA A 24 -7.55 -19.58 8.77
CA ALA A 24 -6.88 -19.80 10.04
C ALA A 24 -5.55 -20.57 9.89
N ARG A 25 -5.35 -21.25 8.77
CA ARG A 25 -4.06 -21.88 8.43
C ARG A 25 -3.10 -20.81 7.89
N LEU A 26 -1.81 -20.98 8.14
CA LEU A 26 -0.77 -20.17 7.48
C LEU A 26 -0.89 -20.32 5.96
N HIS A 27 -1.02 -19.19 5.27
CA HIS A 27 -1.10 -19.11 3.81
C HIS A 27 -0.57 -17.75 3.35
N GLY A 28 -0.43 -17.52 2.04
CA GLY A 28 0.10 -16.26 1.51
C GLY A 28 -0.66 -15.74 0.31
N HIS A 29 -0.40 -14.47 0.01
CA HIS A 29 -0.97 -13.76 -1.13
C HIS A 29 0.07 -12.88 -1.79
N ASN A 30 -0.20 -12.57 -3.06
CA ASN A 30 0.50 -11.54 -3.81
C ASN A 30 -0.33 -10.26 -3.69
N TRP A 31 -0.04 -9.46 -2.68
CA TRP A 31 -0.77 -8.22 -2.40
C TRP A 31 -0.37 -7.12 -3.38
N VAL A 32 -1.33 -6.26 -3.68
CA VAL A 32 -1.07 -4.95 -4.29
C VAL A 32 -1.31 -3.91 -3.21
N VAL A 33 -0.27 -3.17 -2.85
CA VAL A 33 -0.34 -2.09 -1.87
C VAL A 33 -0.48 -0.78 -2.62
N GLU A 34 -1.42 0.06 -2.19
CA GLU A 34 -1.62 1.40 -2.70
C GLU A 34 -1.32 2.42 -1.60
N ALA A 35 -0.41 3.36 -1.87
CA ALA A 35 -0.16 4.52 -1.03
C ALA A 35 -0.66 5.78 -1.74
N VAL A 36 -1.46 6.58 -1.04
CA VAL A 36 -2.06 7.80 -1.57
C VAL A 36 -1.60 9.00 -0.78
N VAL A 37 -0.98 9.96 -1.46
CA VAL A 37 -0.55 11.24 -0.90
C VAL A 37 -1.46 12.33 -1.46
N LYS A 38 -2.00 13.18 -0.57
CA LYS A 38 -2.92 14.26 -0.92
C LYS A 38 -2.38 15.59 -0.39
N GLY A 39 -2.36 16.60 -1.24
CA GLY A 39 -1.91 17.94 -0.88
C GLY A 39 -2.72 19.04 -1.56
N ARG A 40 -2.70 20.23 -0.96
CA ARG A 40 -3.34 21.42 -1.54
C ARG A 40 -2.44 22.12 -2.54
N GLU A 41 -1.14 22.10 -2.26
CA GLU A 41 -0.08 22.79 -3.00
C GLU A 41 1.00 21.78 -3.39
N LEU A 42 1.79 22.15 -4.40
CA LEU A 42 2.98 21.42 -4.83
C LEU A 42 4.21 22.20 -4.39
N ASP A 43 5.35 21.52 -4.26
CA ASP A 43 6.62 22.22 -4.05
C ASP A 43 7.05 23.01 -5.30
N GLU A 44 8.19 23.71 -5.20
CA GLU A 44 8.73 24.54 -6.28
C GLU A 44 9.10 23.75 -7.55
N LEU A 45 9.25 22.42 -7.44
CA LEU A 45 9.53 21.50 -8.54
C LEU A 45 8.26 20.85 -9.09
N GLY A 46 7.09 21.16 -8.53
CA GLY A 46 5.80 20.63 -8.97
C GLY A 46 5.47 19.25 -8.41
N MET A 47 6.07 18.84 -7.30
CA MET A 47 5.84 17.52 -6.68
C MET A 47 5.01 17.64 -5.39
N LEU A 48 4.25 16.58 -5.08
CA LEU A 48 3.61 16.44 -3.76
C LEU A 48 4.59 15.91 -2.71
N VAL A 49 5.46 15.00 -3.13
CA VAL A 49 6.54 14.40 -2.36
C VAL A 49 7.49 13.78 -3.37
N ASP A 50 8.78 13.92 -3.13
CA ASP A 50 9.79 13.19 -3.88
C ASP A 50 9.91 11.77 -3.31
N ILE A 51 9.68 10.76 -4.16
CA ILE A 51 9.75 9.35 -3.79
C ILE A 51 11.11 8.83 -4.24
N GLN A 52 12.15 9.16 -3.47
CA GLN A 52 13.49 8.58 -3.62
C GLN A 52 13.67 7.40 -2.66
N ALA A 53 14.43 6.40 -3.11
CA ALA A 53 14.76 5.19 -2.37
C ALA A 53 15.96 5.38 -1.45
#